data_AF-A0A1Y6L4L1-F1
#
_entry.id   AF-A0A1Y6L4L1-F1
#
_cell.length_a   1.000
_cell.length_b   1.000
_cell.length_c   1.000
_cell.angle_alpha   90.00
_cell.angle_beta   90.00
_cell.angle_gamma   90.00
#
_symmetry.space_group_name_H-M   'P 1'
#
loop_
_entity.id
_entity.type
_entity.pdbx_description
1 polymer ?
#
loop_
_entity_poly.entity_id
_entity_poly.type
_entity_poly.pdbx_seq_one_letter_code
_entity_poly.pdbx_strand_id
1 'polypeptide(L)' 'MPLVVPGLQSKDGDKSSNWMEKLVGKKIGDSSNETTFAKTDLPKQHRIVKEGDMMTMDHNPDRMNIHTGEDGTVQKVTHG' A
#
# COMPACT_ATOMS: atom_id res chain seq x y z
N MET A 1 24.51 -11.80 -23.48
CA MET A 1 23.26 -11.27 -24.07
C MET A 1 22.63 -10.34 -23.04
N PRO A 2 22.49 -9.03 -23.30
CA PRO A 2 21.85 -8.12 -22.35
C PRO A 2 20.34 -8.38 -22.37
N LEU A 3 19.77 -8.71 -21.21
CA LEU A 3 18.31 -8.88 -21.05
C LEU A 3 17.69 -7.49 -20.90
N VAL A 4 17.25 -6.92 -22.03
CA VAL A 4 16.29 -5.82 -22.00
C VAL A 4 14.93 -6.39 -21.63
N VAL A 5 14.35 -5.90 -20.54
CA VAL A 5 12.92 -6.06 -20.22
C VAL A 5 12.24 -4.70 -20.47
N PRO A 6 11.64 -4.48 -21.65
CA PRO A 6 10.88 -3.27 -21.93
C PRO A 6 9.46 -3.41 -21.35
N GLY A 7 9.01 -2.41 -20.59
CA GLY A 7 7.58 -2.16 -20.41
C GLY A 7 7.06 -2.23 -18.98
N LEU A 8 7.49 -1.29 -18.13
CA LEU A 8 6.67 -0.82 -17.00
C LEU A 8 6.39 0.67 -17.23
N GLN A 9 5.57 0.94 -18.25
CA GLN A 9 4.84 2.20 -18.36
C GLN A 9 3.35 1.85 -18.39
N SER A 10 2.68 2.07 -17.27
CA SER A 10 1.22 2.16 -17.22
C SER A 10 0.86 3.29 -16.27
N LYS A 11 0.31 4.34 -16.86
CA LYS A 11 0.24 5.74 -16.43
C LYS A 11 -0.71 6.04 -15.27
N ASP A 12 -1.17 5.04 -14.53
CA ASP A 12 -1.97 5.17 -13.30
C ASP A 12 -1.45 4.29 -12.14
N GLY A 13 -0.45 3.44 -12.40
CA GLY A 13 0.12 2.49 -11.43
C GLY A 13 1.22 3.06 -10.51
N ASP A 14 1.65 4.31 -10.72
CA ASP A 14 2.79 4.88 -10.01
C ASP A 14 2.52 5.13 -8.52
N LYS A 15 1.30 5.53 -8.14
CA LYS A 15 0.99 5.85 -6.74
C LYS A 15 0.99 4.60 -5.87
N SER A 16 0.31 3.53 -6.31
CA SER A 16 0.29 2.27 -5.56
C SER A 16 1.66 1.62 -5.48
N SER A 17 2.42 1.58 -6.58
CA SER A 17 3.75 0.94 -6.60
C SER A 17 4.73 1.63 -5.66
N ASN A 18 4.77 2.97 -5.66
CA ASN A 18 5.62 3.74 -4.75
C ASN A 18 5.29 3.49 -3.27
N TRP A 19 4.02 3.34 -2.93
CA TRP A 19 3.61 3.02 -1.56
C TRP A 19 3.84 1.55 -1.21
N MET A 20 3.69 0.65 -2.19
CA MET A 20 3.93 -0.77 -2.01
C MET A 20 5.41 -1.02 -1.66
N GLU A 21 6.35 -0.40 -2.37
CA GLU A 21 7.78 -0.47 -2.05
C GLU A 21 8.11 0.07 -0.66
N LYS A 22 7.39 1.09 -0.19
CA LYS A 22 7.63 1.71 1.12
C LYS A 22 7.02 0.94 2.28
N LEU A 23 5.83 0.39 2.09
CA LEU A 23 5.00 -0.15 3.16
C LEU A 23 5.10 -1.67 3.28
N VAL A 24 5.26 -2.40 2.17
CA VAL A 24 5.26 -3.87 2.20
C VAL A 24 6.37 -4.38 3.13
N GLY A 25 6.01 -5.33 4.00
CA GLY A 25 6.92 -5.88 5.01
C GLY A 25 7.10 -5.03 6.27
N LYS A 26 6.51 -3.82 6.33
CA LYS A 26 6.46 -2.99 7.55
C LYS A 26 5.08 -3.08 8.21
N LYS A 27 5.04 -2.72 9.49
CA LYS A 27 3.79 -2.59 10.25
C LYS A 27 3.36 -1.13 10.35
N ILE A 28 2.05 -0.87 10.35
CA ILE A 28 1.53 0.48 10.56
C ILE A 28 1.46 0.78 12.06
N GLY A 29 2.16 1.83 12.50
CA GLY A 29 2.25 2.24 13.90
C GLY A 29 2.17 3.75 14.09
N ASP A 30 2.52 4.24 15.27
CA ASP A 30 2.47 5.67 15.59
C ASP A 30 3.76 6.41 15.19
N SER A 31 4.87 5.69 15.01
CA SER A 31 6.18 6.23 14.61
C SER A 31 6.77 5.50 13.41
N SER A 32 7.63 6.19 12.66
CA SER A 32 8.35 5.63 11.50
C SER A 32 9.72 5.10 11.93
N ASN A 33 9.90 3.78 11.92
CA ASN A 33 11.19 3.12 12.16
C ASN A 33 11.53 2.15 11.01
N GLU A 34 12.60 1.37 11.16
CA GLU A 34 13.01 0.39 10.15
C GLU A 34 11.93 -0.66 9.86
N THR A 35 11.17 -1.07 10.88
CA THR A 35 10.13 -2.11 10.80
C THR A 35 8.70 -1.57 10.88
N THR A 36 8.53 -0.26 11.14
CA THR A 36 7.22 0.37 11.37
C THR A 36 7.07 1.65 10.57
N PHE A 37 5.87 1.94 10.11
CA PHE A 37 5.54 3.12 9.34
C PHE A 37 4.47 3.93 10.08
N ALA A 38 4.70 5.23 10.28
CA ALA A 38 3.80 6.07 11.04
C ALA A 38 2.49 6.30 10.27
N LYS A 39 1.35 6.24 10.97
CA LYS A 39 0.05 6.62 10.40
C LYS A 39 0.00 8.07 9.95
N THR A 40 0.80 8.94 10.57
CA THR A 40 0.92 10.37 10.22
C THR A 40 1.52 10.58 8.83
N ASP A 41 2.34 9.65 8.37
CA ASP A 41 3.03 9.74 7.08
C ASP A 41 2.16 9.19 5.94
N LEU A 42 1.03 8.56 6.25
CA LEU A 42 0.09 8.07 5.27
C LEU A 42 -0.70 9.23 4.63
N PRO A 43 -1.14 9.07 3.37
CA PRO A 43 -1.96 10.08 2.71
C PRO A 43 -3.28 10.29 3.47
N LYS A 44 -3.83 11.51 3.40
CA LYS A 44 -5.07 11.88 4.12
C LYS A 44 -6.23 10.91 3.87
N GLN A 45 -6.37 10.43 2.63
CA GLN A 45 -7.36 9.42 2.27
C GLN A 45 -6.69 8.04 2.25
N HIS A 46 -6.71 7.37 3.40
CA HIS A 46 -6.27 5.98 3.50
C HIS A 46 -7.27 5.14 4.32
N ARG A 47 -7.28 3.85 4.05
CA ARG A 47 -8.00 2.84 4.83
C ARG A 47 -7.09 1.66 5.08
N ILE A 48 -7.00 1.22 6.33
CA ILE A 48 -6.33 -0.03 6.69
C ILE A 48 -7.38 -1.12 6.66
N VAL A 49 -7.11 -2.17 5.91
CA VAL A 49 -7.98 -3.32 5.75
C VAL A 49 -7.23 -4.53 6.28
N LYS A 50 -7.80 -5.20 7.28
CA LYS A 50 -7.21 -6.42 7.81
C LYS A 50 -7.61 -7.62 6.97
N GLU A 51 -6.80 -8.67 7.06
CA GLU A 51 -7.14 -9.96 6.50
C GLU A 51 -8.49 -10.44 7.05
N GLY A 52 -9.41 -10.77 6.15
CA GLY A 52 -10.79 -11.15 6.50
C GLY A 52 -11.77 -10.00 6.70
N ASP A 53 -11.33 -8.73 6.70
CA ASP A 53 -12.27 -7.60 6.77
C ASP A 53 -13.07 -7.47 5.47
N MET A 54 -14.38 -7.33 5.63
CA MET A 54 -15.30 -7.05 4.54
C MET A 54 -15.08 -5.61 4.05
N MET A 55 -14.69 -5.45 2.79
CA MET A 55 -14.59 -4.14 2.15
C MET A 55 -15.90 -3.75 1.47
N THR A 56 -16.34 -2.52 1.69
CA THR A 56 -17.43 -1.91 0.92
C THR A 56 -16.99 -1.69 -0.53
N MET A 57 -17.92 -1.90 -1.49
CA MET A 57 -17.72 -1.68 -2.93
C MET A 57 -17.81 -0.19 -3.33
N ASP A 58 -17.53 0.72 -2.40
CA ASP A 58 -17.50 2.16 -2.67
C ASP A 58 -16.15 2.53 -3.29
N HIS A 59 -16.18 2.93 -4.56
CA HIS A 59 -14.99 3.24 -5.35
C HIS A 59 -14.57 4.70 -5.15
N ASN A 60 -13.42 4.91 -4.51
CA ASN A 60 -12.79 6.21 -4.35
C ASN A 60 -11.35 6.17 -4.91
N PRO A 61 -11.10 6.76 -6.09
CA PRO A 61 -9.79 6.71 -6.75
C PRO A 61 -8.68 7.44 -5.97
N ASP A 62 -9.04 8.38 -5.09
CA ASP A 62 -8.09 9.11 -4.24
C ASP A 62 -7.75 8.35 -2.95
N ARG A 63 -8.52 7.31 -2.60
CA ARG A 63 -8.31 6.51 -1.39
C ARG A 63 -7.28 5.42 -1.61
N MET A 64 -6.29 5.39 -0.73
CA MET A 64 -5.33 4.29 -0.63
C MET A 64 -5.85 3.22 0.35
N ASN A 65 -6.02 1.99 -0.11
CA ASN A 65 -6.31 0.84 0.73
C ASN A 65 -5.01 0.08 1.05
N ILE A 66 -4.73 -0.07 2.33
CA ILE A 66 -3.55 -0.78 2.86
C ILE A 66 -4.05 -2.10 3.42
N HIS A 67 -3.68 -3.21 2.79
CA HIS A 67 -4.06 -4.55 3.20
C HIS A 67 -2.97 -5.10 4.12
N THR A 68 -3.35 -5.37 5.36
CA THR A 68 -2.48 -5.94 6.39
C THR A 68 -2.89 -7.36 6.72
N GLY A 69 -1.91 -8.23 6.95
CA GLY A 69 -2.15 -9.59 7.46
C GLY A 69 -2.63 -9.62 8.90
N GLU A 70 -2.89 -10.82 9.43
CA GLU A 70 -3.26 -11.04 10.84
C GLU A 70 -2.24 -10.45 11.83
N ASP A 71 -0.96 -10.45 11.47
CA ASP A 71 0.14 -9.93 12.28
C ASP A 71 0.31 -8.40 12.20
N GLY A 72 -0.50 -7.73 11.38
CA GLY A 72 -0.44 -6.29 11.12
C GLY A 72 0.63 -5.86 10.11
N THR A 73 1.29 -6.80 9.45
CA THR A 73 2.27 -6.51 8.39
C THR A 73 1.56 -6.19 7.09
N VAL A 74 1.99 -5.12 6.43
CA VAL A 74 1.43 -4.73 5.12
C VAL A 74 1.85 -5.75 4.08
N GLN A 75 0.86 -6.37 3.43
CA GLN A 75 1.06 -7.33 2.36
C GLN A 75 0.79 -6.72 0.99
N LYS A 76 -0.18 -5.80 0.91
CA LYS A 76 -0.61 -5.22 -0.37
C LYS A 76 -1.13 -3.80 -0.20
N VAL A 77 -0.93 -2.98 -1.22
CA VAL A 77 -1.50 -1.63 -1.30
C VAL A 77 -2.29 -1.51 -2.60
N THR A 78 -3.52 -1.01 -2.54
CA THR A 78 -4.36 -0.76 -3.72
C THR A 78 -4.94 0.64 -3.65
N HIS A 79 -5.26 1.23 -4.80
CA HIS A 79 -6.01 2.50 -4.88
C HIS A 79 -7.35 2.24 -5.52
N GLY A 80 -8.38 2.94 -5.05
CA GLY A 80 -9.77 2.76 -5.50
C GLY A 80 -10.79 2.63 -4.39
#